data_AF-A0A9D8H9R0-F1
#
_entry.id   AF-A0A9D8H9R0-F1
#
_cell.length_a   1.000
_cell.length_b   1.000
_cell.length_c   1.000
_cell.angle_alpha   90.00
_cell.angle_beta   90.00
_cell.angle_gamma   90.00
#
_symmetry.space_group_name_H-M   'P 1'
#
loop_
_entity.id
_entity.type
_entity.pdbx_description
1 polymer ?
#
loop_
_entity_poly.entity_id
_entity_poly.type
_entity_poly.pdbx_seq_one_letter_code
_entity_poly.pdbx_strand_id
1 'polypeptide(L)' 'MLIDCNECAAQHTAVCRDCVVTHLLSEVSGFVEVDGEQAAALETLAGCGLVPQLRLVPRAAAG' A
#
# COMPACT_ATOMS: atom_id res chain seq x y z
N MET A 1 -6.26 2.64 -9.52
CA MET A 1 -6.04 3.27 -8.20
C MET A 1 -4.56 3.63 -8.09
N LEU A 2 -4.22 4.81 -7.59
CA LEU A 2 -2.82 5.23 -7.42
C LEU A 2 -2.38 5.00 -5.97
N ILE A 3 -1.30 4.24 -5.77
CA ILE A 3 -0.65 4.07 -4.47
C ILE A 3 0.57 5.00 -4.45
N ASP A 4 0.50 6.08 -3.68
CA ASP A 4 1.65 6.95 -3.41
C ASP A 4 2.09 6.83 -1.96
N CYS A 5 3.27 6.25 -1.75
CA CYS A 5 3.86 6.12 -0.42
C CYS A 5 4.43 7.45 0.11
N ASN A 6 4.71 8.44 -0.74
CA ASN A 6 5.22 9.75 -0.33
C ASN A 6 4.12 10.63 0.26
N GLU A 7 2.88 10.47 -0.21
CA GLU A 7 1.71 11.16 0.35
C GLU A 7 1.01 10.36 1.46
N CYS A 8 1.57 9.23 1.88
CA CYS A 8 0.99 8.41 2.93
C CYS A 8 1.26 9.01 4.33
N ALA A 9 0.20 9.17 5.13
CA ALA A 9 0.32 9.68 6.51
C ALA A 9 1.09 8.72 7.43
N ALA A 10 1.04 7.41 7.12
CA ALA A 10 1.67 6.37 7.93
C ALA A 10 3.14 6.10 7.56
N GLN A 11 3.71 6.82 6.57
CA GLN A 11 5.08 6.62 6.10
C GLN A 11 6.08 6.59 7.26
N HIS A 12 7.01 5.63 7.24
CA HIS A 12 8.04 5.39 8.27
C HIS A 12 7.54 4.95 9.65
N THR A 13 6.24 4.67 9.83
CA THR A 13 5.69 4.13 11.08
C THR A 13 5.73 2.60 11.12
N ALA A 14 5.38 2.01 12.27
CA ALA A 14 5.18 0.56 12.39
C ALA A 14 4.05 0.04 11.47
N VAL A 15 3.04 0.88 11.18
CA VAL A 15 1.93 0.53 10.27
C VAL A 15 2.40 0.44 8.82
N CYS A 16 3.32 1.33 8.41
CA CYS A 16 3.91 1.27 7.06
C CYS A 16 4.80 0.02 6.89
N ARG A 17 5.49 -0.40 7.94
CA ARG A 17 6.32 -1.63 7.91
C ARG A 17 5.49 -2.91 7.78
N ASP A 18 4.22 -2.86 8.18
CA ASP A 18 3.24 -3.95 8.07
C ASP A 18 2.32 -3.77 6.84
N CYS A 19 2.72 -2.95 5.86
CA CYS A 19 1.94 -2.69 4.66
C CYS A 19 2.29 -3.67 3.53
N VAL A 20 1.29 -4.04 2.74
CA VAL A 20 1.43 -4.87 1.54
C VAL A 20 2.54 -4.39 0.59
N VAL A 21 2.75 -3.07 0.48
CA VAL A 21 3.75 -2.46 -0.42
C VAL A 21 5.17 -2.85 -0.04
N THR A 22 5.49 -2.87 1.26
CA THR A 22 6.83 -3.26 1.74
C THR A 22 7.11 -4.73 1.48
N HIS A 23 6.08 -5.59 1.51
CA HIS A 23 6.23 -7.03 1.39
C HIS A 23 6.15 -7.58 -0.03
N LEU A 24 5.33 -6.98 -0.91
CA LEU A 24 5.16 -7.46 -2.29
C LEU A 24 6.12 -6.80 -3.29
N LEU A 25 6.54 -5.56 -3.03
CA LEU A 25 7.19 -4.75 -4.06
C LEU A 25 8.67 -4.43 -3.79
N SER A 26 9.17 -4.62 -2.57
CA SER A 26 10.55 -4.35 -2.11
C SER A 26 11.12 -2.98 -2.55
N GLU A 27 11.41 -2.10 -1.58
CA GLU A 27 12.10 -0.81 -1.80
C GLU A 27 11.65 0.00 -3.03
N VAL A 28 10.37 -0.06 -3.41
CA VAL A 28 9.85 0.84 -4.45
C VAL A 28 9.76 2.23 -3.86
N SER A 29 10.76 3.05 -4.14
CA SER A 29 10.68 4.50 -4.00
C SER A 29 9.84 5.04 -5.16
N GLY A 30 8.58 5.41 -4.91
CA GLY A 30 7.74 6.08 -5.91
C GLY A 30 6.30 5.60 -5.97
N PHE A 31 5.66 5.92 -7.10
CA PHE A 31 4.27 5.63 -7.39
C PHE A 31 4.10 4.22 -7.95
N VAL A 32 3.06 3.52 -7.51
CA VAL A 32 2.63 2.24 -8.08
C VAL A 32 1.21 2.40 -8.59
N GLU A 33 1.03 2.21 -9.90
CA GLU A 33 -0.29 2.16 -10.50
C GLU A 33 -0.84 0.74 -10.34
N VAL A 34 -2.04 0.65 -9.77
CA VAL A 34 -2.76 -0.62 -9.57
C VAL A 34 -4.07 -0.58 -10.35
N ASP A 35 -4.22 -1.46 -11.32
CA ASP A 35 -5.45 -1.65 -12.07
C ASP A 35 -6.49 -2.47 -11.28
N GLY A 36 -7.69 -2.64 -11.85
CA GLY A 36 -8.79 -3.32 -11.16
C GLY A 36 -8.55 -4.82 -10.93
N GLU A 37 -7.87 -5.51 -11.84
CA GLU A 37 -7.55 -6.93 -11.70
C GLU A 37 -6.48 -7.13 -10.64
N GLN A 38 -5.46 -6.26 -10.64
CA GLN A 38 -4.40 -6.25 -9.65
C GLN A 38 -4.95 -5.95 -8.24
N ALA A 39 -5.90 -5.02 -8.11
CA ALA A 39 -6.56 -4.74 -6.84
C ALA A 39 -7.30 -5.96 -6.30
N ALA A 40 -8.08 -6.65 -7.14
CA ALA A 40 -8.80 -7.86 -6.74
C ALA A 40 -7.84 -9.00 -6.33
N ALA A 41 -6.70 -9.14 -7.02
CA ALA A 41 -5.68 -10.10 -6.66
C ALA A 41 -5.06 -9.79 -5.28
N LEU A 42 -4.73 -8.52 -5.01
CA LEU A 42 -4.21 -8.07 -3.71
C LEU A 42 -5.18 -8.36 -2.56
N GLU A 43 -6.48 -8.07 -2.75
CA GLU A 43 -7.51 -8.36 -1.75
C GLU A 43 -7.64 -9.87 -1.49
N THR A 44 -7.58 -10.69 -2.53
CA THR A 44 -7.64 -12.15 -2.41
C THR A 44 -6.45 -12.69 -1.61
N LEU A 45 -5.24 -12.25 -1.96
CA LEU A 45 -4.02 -12.64 -1.25
C LEU A 45 -4.06 -12.24 0.22
N ALA A 46 -4.55 -11.03 0.51
CA ALA A 46 -4.65 -10.54 1.87
C ALA A 46 -5.75 -11.25 2.68
N GLY A 47 -6.87 -11.60 2.05
CA GLY A 47 -7.93 -12.42 2.64
C GLY A 47 -7.46 -13.84 3.00
N CYS A 48 -6.53 -14.40 2.23
CA CYS A 48 -5.88 -15.68 2.53
C CYS A 48 -4.72 -15.58 3.54
N GLY A 49 -4.37 -14.38 3.99
CA GLY A 49 -3.25 -14.17 4.92
C GLY A 49 -1.86 -14.36 4.29
N LEU A 50 -1.77 -14.40 2.95
CA LEU A 50 -0.51 -14.55 2.22
C LEU A 50 0.28 -13.25 2.16
N VAL A 51 -0.42 -12.12 2.25
CA VAL A 51 0.17 -10.77 2.29
C VAL A 51 -0.58 -9.91 3.32
N PRO A 52 0.05 -8.88 3.89
CA PRO A 52 -0.65 -7.90 4.70
C PRO A 52 -1.71 -7.15 3.87
N GLN A 53 -2.70 -6.59 4.56
CA GLN A 53 -3.71 -5.73 3.92
C GLN A 53 -3.08 -4.41 3.43
N LEU A 54 -3.64 -3.81 2.37
CA LEU A 54 -3.25 -2.47 1.94
C LEU A 54 -3.69 -1.45 3.01
N ARG A 55 -2.72 -0.84 3.70
CA ARG A 55 -2.96 0.17 4.75
C ARG A 55 -2.59 1.59 4.30
N LEU A 56 -2.85 1.93 3.04
CA LEU A 56 -2.60 3.27 2.53
C LEU A 56 -3.60 4.24 3.16
N VAL A 57 -3.09 5.24 3.86
CA VAL A 57 -3.88 6.32 4.45
C VAL A 57 -3.44 7.63 3.81
N PRO A 58 -4.30 8.30 3.03
CA PRO A 58 -3.98 9.61 2.47
C PRO A 58 -3.60 10.60 3.58
N ARG A 59 -2.52 11.36 3.39
CA ARG A 59 -2.23 12.50 4.27
C ARG A 59 -3.36 13.52 4.11
N ALA A 60 -3.84 14.05 5.22
CA ALA A 60 -4.79 15.15 5.18
C ALA A 60 -4.16 16.27 4.34
N ALA A 61 -4.86 16.74 3.31
CA ALA A 61 -4.39 17.85 2.49
C ALA A 61 -4.09 19.03 3.44
N ALA A 62 -2.86 19.51 3.45
CA ALA A 62 -2.53 20.77 4.10
C ALA A 62 -3.23 21.87 3.29
N GLY A 63 -4.33 22.39 3.83
CA GLY A 63 -4.99 23.59 3.32
C GLY A 63 -4.14 24.83 3.51
#